data_AF-A0A961PRC6-F1
#
_entry.id   AF-A0A961PRC6-F1
#
_cell.length_a   1.000
_cell.length_b   1.000
_cell.length_c   1.000
_cell.angle_alpha   90.00
_cell.angle_beta   90.00
_cell.angle_gamma   90.00
#
_symmetry.space_group_name_H-M   'P 1'
#
loop_
_entity.id
_entity.type
_entity.pdbx_description
1 polymer ?
#
loop_
_entity_poly.entity_id
_entity_poly.type
_entity_poly.pdbx_seq_one_letter_code
_entity_poly.pdbx_strand_id
1 'polypeptide(L)' 'MNAPSDLSMKTDDVLRIELEVFRRQHSDLDQAISALTDRGTGDQLTIKRLKKQKLRLKDRIAQIEDRLTPDIIA' A
#
# COMPACT_ATOMS: atom_id res chain seq x y z
N MET A 1 -25.70 -1.48 -8.45
CA MET A 1 -24.29 -1.67 -8.07
C MET A 1 -23.92 -0.59 -7.07
N ASN A 2 -23.76 -0.93 -5.80
CA ASN A 2 -23.19 -0.05 -4.78
C ASN A 2 -22.65 -0.97 -3.68
N ALA A 3 -21.34 -1.15 -3.63
CA ALA A 3 -20.67 -1.63 -2.42
C ALA A 3 -19.67 -0.55 -1.97
N PRO A 4 -20.15 0.61 -1.47
CA PRO A 4 -19.36 1.34 -0.50
C PRO A 4 -19.32 0.49 0.79
N SER A 5 -18.29 0.63 1.62
CA SER A 5 -18.24 0.26 3.05
C SER A 5 -17.68 -1.10 3.53
N ASP A 6 -16.72 -1.74 2.85
CA ASP A 6 -15.97 -2.85 3.51
C ASP A 6 -15.06 -2.36 4.66
N LEU A 7 -14.53 -1.13 4.56
CA LEU A 7 -13.75 -0.53 5.65
C LEU A 7 -14.61 -0.15 6.86
N SER A 8 -15.93 0.04 6.69
CA SER A 8 -16.79 0.59 7.75
C SER A 8 -17.06 -0.35 8.91
N MET A 9 -16.92 -1.66 8.69
CA MET A 9 -17.18 -2.70 9.70
C MET A 9 -15.91 -3.23 10.38
N LYS A 10 -14.72 -2.76 9.99
CA LYS A 10 -13.45 -3.20 10.60
C LYS A 10 -13.14 -2.39 11.86
N THR A 11 -12.93 -3.10 12.97
CA THR A 11 -12.43 -2.51 14.22
C THR A 11 -11.03 -1.93 14.02
N ASP A 12 -10.68 -0.89 14.78
CA ASP A 12 -9.37 -0.24 14.72
C ASP A 12 -8.19 -1.21 14.83
N ASP A 13 -8.30 -2.27 15.65
CA ASP A 13 -7.27 -3.31 15.74
C ASP A 13 -7.04 -4.05 14.41
N VAL A 14 -8.12 -4.35 13.68
CA VAL A 14 -8.04 -5.00 12.37
C VAL A 14 -7.38 -4.07 11.36
N LEU A 15 -7.77 -2.79 11.37
CA LEU A 15 -7.18 -1.77 10.51
C LEU A 15 -5.68 -1.58 10.79
N ARG A 16 -5.25 -1.63 12.05
CA ARG A 16 -3.83 -1.57 12.43
C ARG A 16 -3.04 -2.77 11.92
N ILE A 17 -3.59 -3.98 12.01
CA ILE A 17 -2.97 -5.19 11.46
C ILE A 17 -2.87 -5.08 9.93
N GLU A 18 -3.95 -4.69 9.25
CA GLU A 18 -3.94 -4.49 7.79
C GLU A 18 -2.93 -3.42 7.37
N LEU A 19 -2.84 -2.33 8.11
CA LEU A 19 -1.86 -1.27 7.90
C LEU A 19 -0.43 -1.81 7.98
N GLU A 20 -0.11 -2.61 9.00
CA GLU A 20 1.21 -3.21 9.15
C GLU A 20 1.53 -4.17 8.00
N VAL A 21 0.56 -5.01 7.61
CA VAL A 21 0.69 -5.92 6.47
C VAL A 21 0.94 -5.15 5.17
N PHE A 22 0.17 -4.09 4.90
CA PHE A 22 0.34 -3.28 3.70
C PHE A 22 1.67 -2.52 3.71
N ARG A 23 2.11 -1.99 4.87
CA ARG A 23 3.43 -1.36 5.02
C ARG A 23 4.56 -2.34 4.72
N ARG A 24 4.46 -3.58 5.21
CA ARG A 24 5.44 -4.65 4.92
C ARG A 24 5.47 -4.99 3.43
N GLN A 25 4.30 -5.24 2.81
CA GLN A 25 4.20 -5.49 1.37
C GLN A 25 4.76 -4.33 0.53
N HIS A 26 4.52 -3.09 0.96
CA HIS A 26 5.07 -1.91 0.30
C HIS A 26 6.60 -1.85 0.37
N SER A 27 7.19 -2.21 1.51
CA SER A 27 8.65 -2.33 1.67
C SER A 27 9.23 -3.45 0.80
N ASP A 28 8.57 -4.61 0.75
CA ASP A 28 9.01 -5.74 -0.07
C ASP A 28 8.97 -5.40 -1.57
N LEU A 29 7.92 -4.69 -2.02
CA LEU A 29 7.85 -4.19 -3.40
C LEU A 29 8.95 -3.17 -3.71
N ASP A 30 9.32 -2.32 -2.75
CA ASP A 30 10.39 -1.36 -2.95
C ASP A 30 11.75 -2.05 -3.12
N GLN A 31 12.04 -3.05 -2.28
CA GLN A 31 13.22 -3.88 -2.40
C GLN A 31 13.25 -4.65 -3.73
N ALA A 32 12.12 -5.19 -4.16
CA ALA A 32 12.00 -5.87 -5.46
C ALA A 32 12.26 -4.91 -6.63
N ILE A 33 11.71 -3.69 -6.59
CA ILE A 33 11.95 -2.66 -7.60
C ILE A 33 13.44 -2.26 -7.61
N SER A 34 14.04 -2.07 -6.43
CA SER A 34 15.47 -1.72 -6.31
C SER A 34 16.35 -2.83 -6.88
N ALA A 35 16.12 -4.08 -6.51
CA ALA A 35 16.87 -5.23 -7.02
C ALA A 35 16.71 -5.41 -8.54
N LEU A 36 15.51 -5.19 -9.09
CA LEU A 36 15.26 -5.23 -10.54
C LEU A 36 15.93 -4.06 -11.28
N THR A 37 15.99 -2.89 -10.65
CA THR A 37 16.66 -1.71 -11.22
C THR A 37 18.18 -1.90 -11.23
N ASP A 38 18.74 -2.43 -10.14
CA ASP A 38 20.18 -2.66 -9.95
C ASP A 38 20.72 -3.74 -10.90
N ARG A 39 19.97 -4.82 -11.12
CA ARG A 39 20.35 -5.90 -12.04
C ARG A 39 20.47 -5.46 -13.50
N GLY A 40 19.98 -4.27 -13.88
CA GLY A 40 20.12 -3.68 -15.22
C GLY A 40 19.48 -4.45 -16.39
N THR A 41 19.00 -5.66 -16.14
CA THR A 41 18.44 -6.62 -17.09
C THR A 41 16.92 -6.49 -17.15
N GLY A 42 16.49 -5.34 -17.68
CA GLY A 42 15.59 -5.37 -18.82
C GLY A 42 14.14 -5.82 -18.63
N ASP A 43 13.42 -5.34 -17.62
CA ASP A 43 11.96 -5.27 -17.77
C ASP A 43 11.34 -3.99 -17.18
N GLN A 44 11.50 -2.89 -17.91
CA GLN A 44 10.89 -1.60 -17.58
C GLN A 44 9.36 -1.70 -17.44
N LEU A 45 8.72 -2.65 -18.13
CA LEU A 45 7.28 -2.90 -18.00
C LEU A 45 6.97 -3.50 -16.63
N THR A 46 7.75 -4.49 -16.20
CA THR A 46 7.62 -5.07 -14.84
C THR A 46 7.90 -4.03 -13.77
N ILE A 47 8.94 -3.21 -13.91
CA ILE A 47 9.23 -2.10 -12.98
C ILE A 47 8.05 -1.11 -12.94
N LYS A 48 7.47 -0.73 -14.09
CA LYS A 48 6.27 0.12 -14.15
C LYS A 48 5.07 -0.52 -13.43
N ARG A 49 4.84 -1.82 -13.61
CA ARG A 49 3.75 -2.55 -12.95
C ARG A 49 3.93 -2.59 -11.43
N LEU A 50 5.14 -2.88 -10.96
CA LEU A 50 5.47 -2.89 -9.53
C LEU A 50 5.33 -1.50 -8.91
N LYS A 51 5.80 -0.45 -9.59
CA LYS A 51 5.60 0.94 -9.14
C LYS A 51 4.11 1.30 -9.03
N LYS A 52 3.29 0.85 -9.99
CA LYS A 52 1.83 1.06 -9.94
C LYS A 52 1.18 0.29 -8.78
N GLN A 53 1.62 -0.93 -8.50
CA GLN A 53 1.16 -1.70 -7.33
C GLN A 53 1.58 -1.02 -6.03
N LYS A 54 2.83 -0.55 -5.93
CA LYS A 54 3.35 0.22 -4.80
C LYS A 54 2.50 1.48 -4.54
N LEU A 55 2.14 2.22 -5.59
CA LEU A 55 1.27 3.39 -5.47
C LEU A 55 -0.11 3.04 -4.91
N ARG A 56 -0.74 1.96 -5.41
CA ARG A 56 -2.04 1.50 -4.90
C ARG A 56 -1.98 1.09 -3.42
N LEU A 57 -0.91 0.43 -3.00
CA LEU A 57 -0.71 0.08 -1.59
C LEU A 57 -0.52 1.34 -0.74
N LYS A 58 0.23 2.32 -1.22
CA LYS A 58 0.38 3.62 -0.56
C LYS A 58 -0.97 4.32 -0.39
N ASP A 59 -1.80 4.35 -1.44
CA ASP A 59 -3.14 4.96 -1.37
C ASP A 59 -4.03 4.21 -0.36
N ARG A 60 -3.93 2.88 -0.28
CA ARG A 60 -4.69 2.07 0.67
C ARG A 60 -4.21 2.27 2.11
N ILE A 61 -2.90 2.37 2.30
CA ILE A 61 -2.26 2.72 3.59
C ILE A 61 -2.77 4.08 4.04
N ALA A 62 -2.72 5.10 3.19
CA ALA A 62 -3.20 6.44 3.50
C ALA A 62 -4.69 6.43 3.91
N GLN A 63 -5.55 5.71 3.17
CA GLN A 63 -6.97 5.57 3.54
C GLN A 63 -7.20 4.94 4.92
N ILE A 64 -6.35 3.99 5.31
CA ILE A 64 -6.44 3.33 6.62
C ILE A 64 -5.86 4.22 7.71
N GLU A 65 -4.76 4.93 7.42
CA GLU A 65 -4.15 5.92 8.31
C GLU A 65 -5.10 7.08 8.57
N ASP A 66 -5.68 7.71 7.55
CA ASP A 66 -6.69 8.77 7.67
C ASP A 66 -7.86 8.35 8.57
N ARG A 67 -8.24 7.07 8.52
CA ARG A 67 -9.32 6.52 9.36
C ARG A 67 -8.88 6.27 10.81
N LEU A 68 -7.63 5.84 11.03
CA LEU A 68 -7.07 5.55 12.35
C LEU A 68 -6.53 6.80 13.07
N THR A 69 -6.08 7.81 12.33
CA THR A 69 -5.53 9.07 12.82
C THR A 69 -6.28 10.26 12.20
N PRO A 70 -7.59 10.43 12.47
CA PRO A 70 -8.35 11.55 11.91
C PRO A 70 -7.91 12.94 12.41
N ASP A 71 -6.97 13.05 13.36
CA ASP A 71 -6.72 14.27 14.16
C ASP A 71 -5.27 14.80 14.13
N ILE A 72 -4.43 14.43 13.13
CA ILE A 72 -2.99 14.84 13.10
C ILE A 72 -2.65 15.76 11.90
N ILE A 73 -3.60 16.05 11.02
CA ILE A 73 -3.44 17.01 9.92
C ILE A 73 -4.50 18.13 10.08
N ALA A 74 -4.31 19.00 11.07
CA ALA A 74 -4.97 20.29 11.23
C ALA A 74 -3.92 21.38 11.52
#